data_AF-A0A1F7ZV35-F1
#
_entry.id   AF-A0A1F7ZV35-F1
#
_cell.length_a   1.000
_cell.length_b   1.000
_cell.length_c   1.000
_cell.angle_alpha   90.00
_cell.angle_beta   90.00
_cell.angle_gamma   90.00
#
_symmetry.space_group_name_H-M   'P 1'
#
loop_
_entity.id
_entity.type
_entity.pdbx_description
1 polymer ?
#
loop_
_entity_poly.entity_id
_entity_poly.type
_entity_poly.pdbx_seq_one_letter_code
_entity_poly.pdbx_strand_id
1 'polypeptide(L)'
;MSKSPECERNFDIAYRQWEEESARWFDRDAWDKALKSWITPYLEERNLGYAILQRRRRLLGLKPVARSKLEGESQEKPPGDKEACDPREGKWEDEVNELMEAYWTSNRALLTMDETMPLAMNVVEIALLRSHRDRYGRPYSWVMDRLPCADTGGCCGRACGCCEKPLLTYYRPLIYKYPNGKMEMGVYGHCTAECPCCIQVRHRYHPHPRLPKSAF
;
A
#
# COMPACT_ATOMS: atom_id res chain seq x y z
N MET A 1 23.34 -13.38 -21.37
CA MET A 1 22.50 -12.34 -20.76
C MET A 1 21.05 -12.77 -20.86
N SER A 2 20.33 -12.94 -19.76
CA SER A 2 18.90 -13.30 -19.79
C SER A 2 18.11 -12.16 -20.42
N LYS A 3 17.30 -12.44 -21.44
CA LYS A 3 16.36 -11.45 -21.99
C LYS A 3 15.39 -11.02 -20.87
N SER A 4 15.13 -9.71 -20.74
CA SER A 4 14.14 -9.19 -19.79
C SER A 4 12.77 -9.83 -20.04
N PRO A 5 11.95 -10.15 -19.02
CA PRO A 5 10.60 -10.64 -19.17
C PRO A 5 9.72 -9.76 -20.05
N GLU A 6 8.71 -10.36 -20.66
CA GLU A 6 7.79 -9.66 -21.56
C GLU A 6 7.09 -8.46 -20.89
N CYS A 7 6.64 -8.61 -19.64
CA CYS A 7 6.00 -7.50 -18.92
C CYS A 7 6.92 -6.27 -18.75
N GLU A 8 8.21 -6.49 -18.52
CA GLU A 8 9.20 -5.42 -18.37
C GLU A 8 9.51 -4.78 -19.72
N ARG A 9 9.69 -5.58 -20.78
CA ARG A 9 9.87 -5.04 -22.14
C ARG A 9 8.67 -4.21 -22.61
N ASN A 10 7.46 -4.66 -22.31
CA ASN A 10 6.23 -3.93 -22.68
C ASN A 10 6.17 -2.58 -21.95
N PHE A 11 6.54 -2.54 -20.66
CA PHE A 11 6.68 -1.29 -19.94
C PHE A 11 7.76 -0.38 -20.55
N ASP A 12 8.95 -0.90 -20.85
CA ASP A 12 10.04 -0.11 -21.43
C ASP A 12 9.68 0.51 -22.79
N ILE A 13 8.85 -0.18 -23.58
CA ILE A 13 8.31 0.34 -24.84
C ILE A 13 7.30 1.46 -24.55
N ALA A 14 6.32 1.19 -23.68
CA ALA A 14 5.28 2.15 -23.35
C ALA A 14 5.85 3.43 -22.69
N TYR A 15 6.82 3.29 -21.79
CA TYR A 15 7.44 4.42 -21.11
C TYR A 15 8.23 5.29 -22.08
N ARG A 16 9.00 4.69 -23.00
CA ARG A 16 9.72 5.45 -24.05
C ARG A 16 8.78 6.18 -25.01
N GLN A 17 7.68 5.55 -25.40
CA GLN A 17 6.64 6.21 -26.21
C GLN A 17 6.06 7.42 -25.47
N TRP A 18 5.75 7.25 -24.18
CA TRP A 18 5.31 8.36 -23.34
C TRP A 18 6.37 9.47 -23.22
N GLU A 19 7.66 9.14 -23.06
CA GLU A 19 8.75 10.14 -23.01
C GLU A 19 8.82 10.96 -24.31
N GLU A 20 8.76 10.29 -25.46
CA GLU A 20 8.76 10.93 -26.79
C GLU A 20 7.54 11.82 -27.00
N GLU A 21 6.34 11.33 -26.66
CA GLU A 21 5.09 12.09 -26.76
C GLU A 21 5.07 13.28 -25.80
N SER A 22 5.52 13.07 -24.56
CA SER A 22 5.61 14.11 -23.54
C SER A 22 6.57 15.23 -23.95
N ALA A 23 7.71 14.89 -24.55
CA ALA A 23 8.65 15.88 -25.07
C ALA A 23 8.09 16.65 -26.26
N ARG A 24 7.33 15.99 -27.14
CA ARG A 24 6.76 16.59 -28.34
C ARG A 24 5.56 17.50 -28.04
N TRP A 25 4.72 17.10 -27.10
CA TRP A 25 3.44 17.76 -26.77
C TRP A 25 3.46 18.41 -25.39
N PHE A 26 4.64 18.85 -24.93
CA PHE A 26 4.79 19.47 -23.63
C PHE A 26 3.97 20.76 -23.53
N ASP A 27 2.93 20.73 -22.70
CA ASP A 27 2.12 21.88 -22.31
C ASP A 27 2.35 22.17 -20.82
N ARG A 28 3.08 23.25 -20.55
CA ARG A 28 3.41 23.68 -19.18
C ARG A 28 2.18 24.01 -18.35
N ASP A 29 1.20 24.69 -18.94
CA ASP A 29 0.02 25.16 -18.20
C ASP A 29 -0.88 23.98 -17.83
N ALA A 30 -1.08 23.04 -18.76
CA ALA A 30 -1.78 21.79 -18.48
C ALA A 30 -1.04 20.96 -17.41
N TRP A 31 0.30 20.90 -17.48
CA TRP A 31 1.14 20.19 -16.52
C TRP A 31 1.01 20.76 -15.10
N ASP A 32 1.19 22.07 -14.94
CA ASP A 32 1.12 22.76 -13.65
C ASP A 32 -0.29 22.73 -13.06
N LYS A 33 -1.32 22.86 -13.92
CA LYS A 33 -2.72 22.72 -13.51
C LYS A 33 -2.98 21.31 -12.99
N ALA A 34 -2.62 20.28 -13.75
CA ALA A 34 -2.84 18.90 -13.37
C ALA A 34 -2.06 18.52 -12.10
N LEU A 35 -0.84 19.04 -11.94
CA LEU A 35 -0.04 18.85 -10.73
C LEU A 35 -0.80 19.28 -9.48
N LYS A 36 -1.38 20.49 -9.51
CA LYS A 36 -2.10 21.06 -8.36
C LYS A 36 -3.49 20.47 -8.19
N SER A 37 -4.24 20.32 -9.27
CA SER A 37 -5.67 19.97 -9.18
C SER A 37 -5.94 18.48 -9.08
N TRP A 38 -4.99 17.63 -9.50
CA TRP A 38 -5.21 16.18 -9.56
C TRP A 38 -4.07 15.38 -8.96
N ILE A 39 -2.81 15.59 -9.39
CA ILE A 39 -1.67 14.75 -8.97
C ILE A 39 -1.41 14.86 -7.47
N THR A 40 -1.25 16.07 -6.93
CA THR A 40 -0.96 16.26 -5.50
C THR A 40 -2.07 15.66 -4.63
N PRO A 41 -3.37 15.99 -4.83
CA PRO A 41 -4.45 15.36 -4.08
C PRO A 41 -4.48 13.83 -4.24
N TYR A 42 -4.18 13.32 -5.45
CA TYR A 42 -4.20 11.89 -5.74
C TYR A 42 -3.10 11.16 -4.95
N LEU A 43 -1.88 11.71 -4.96
CA LEU A 43 -0.75 11.13 -4.23
C LEU A 43 -0.93 11.24 -2.72
N GLU A 44 -1.52 12.32 -2.22
CA GLU A 44 -1.87 12.47 -0.80
C GLU A 44 -2.88 11.40 -0.35
N GLU A 45 -3.93 11.19 -1.14
CA GLU A 45 -4.95 10.17 -0.84
C GLU A 45 -4.38 8.74 -0.94
N ARG A 46 -3.54 8.48 -1.96
CA ARG A 46 -2.81 7.21 -2.09
C ARG A 46 -1.91 6.95 -0.88
N ASN A 47 -1.16 7.96 -0.45
CA ASN A 47 -0.25 7.85 0.69
C ASN A 47 -1.03 7.69 2.01
N LEU A 48 -2.22 8.28 2.15
CA LEU A 48 -3.12 7.99 3.25
C LEU A 48 -3.49 6.50 3.26
N GLY A 49 -3.93 5.94 2.13
CA GLY A 49 -4.23 4.51 2.01
C GLY A 49 -3.05 3.62 2.44
N TYR A 50 -1.82 3.97 2.06
CA TYR A 50 -0.62 3.26 2.52
C TYR A 50 -0.39 3.40 4.03
N ALA A 51 -0.59 4.59 4.61
CA ALA A 51 -0.45 4.81 6.03
C ALA A 51 -1.45 3.96 6.84
N ILE A 52 -2.71 3.93 6.40
CA ILE A 52 -3.77 3.10 7.00
C ILE A 52 -3.35 1.63 7.03
N LEU A 53 -2.93 1.08 5.88
CA LEU A 53 -2.56 -0.33 5.81
C LEU A 53 -1.27 -0.65 6.58
N GLN A 54 -0.32 0.29 6.64
CA GLN A 54 0.90 0.12 7.43
C GLN A 54 0.61 0.09 8.94
N ARG A 55 -0.29 0.95 9.41
CA ARG A 55 -0.76 0.91 10.80
C ARG A 55 -1.50 -0.39 11.10
N ARG A 56 -2.40 -0.82 10.22
CA ARG A 56 -3.05 -2.13 10.34
C ARG A 56 -2.03 -3.26 10.44
N ARG A 57 -1.00 -3.25 9.59
CA ARG A 57 0.09 -4.24 9.65
C ARG A 57 0.85 -4.16 10.98
N ARG A 58 1.11 -2.97 11.52
CA ARG A 58 1.70 -2.78 12.86
C ARG A 58 0.86 -3.47 13.93
N LEU A 59 -0.44 -3.15 13.96
CA LEU A 59 -1.38 -3.70 14.94
C LEU A 59 -1.48 -5.22 14.82
N LEU A 60 -1.54 -5.77 13.61
CA LEU A 60 -1.51 -7.22 13.38
C LEU A 60 -0.20 -7.88 13.82
N GLY A 61 0.93 -7.18 13.71
CA GLY A 61 2.22 -7.64 14.22
C GLY A 61 2.34 -7.56 15.75
N LEU A 62 1.50 -6.77 16.43
CA LEU A 62 1.47 -6.66 17.89
C LEU A 62 0.63 -7.75 18.56
N LYS A 63 -0.13 -8.56 17.79
CA LYS A 63 -0.96 -9.62 18.37
C LYS A 63 -0.06 -10.50 19.25
N PRO A 64 -0.34 -10.63 20.56
CA PRO A 64 0.41 -11.55 21.40
C PRO A 64 0.29 -12.92 20.76
N VAL A 65 1.43 -13.56 20.46
CA VAL A 65 1.41 -15.01 20.24
C VAL A 65 0.80 -15.57 21.51
N ALA A 66 -0.40 -16.17 21.39
CA ALA A 66 -1.03 -16.88 22.48
C ALA A 66 0.07 -17.70 23.14
N ARG A 67 0.39 -17.39 24.41
CA ARG A 67 1.51 -17.99 25.14
C ARG A 67 1.56 -19.46 24.74
N SER A 68 2.62 -19.87 24.04
CA SER A 68 2.89 -21.28 23.86
C SER A 68 2.81 -21.87 25.25
N LYS A 69 1.77 -22.67 25.52
CA LYS A 69 1.71 -23.43 26.77
C LYS A 69 3.02 -24.18 26.81
N LEU A 70 3.91 -23.77 27.72
CA LEU A 70 5.04 -24.60 28.09
C LEU A 70 4.41 -25.92 28.50
N GLU A 71 4.69 -26.97 27.72
CA GLU A 71 4.24 -28.32 28.01
C GLU A 71 4.75 -28.67 29.41
N GLY A 72 3.86 -28.81 30.39
CA GLY A 72 4.28 -29.17 31.74
C GLY A 72 3.34 -28.88 32.91
N GLU A 73 2.12 -28.37 32.73
CA GLU A 73 1.18 -28.27 33.87
C GLU A 73 -0.16 -28.92 33.53
N SER A 74 -0.36 -30.11 34.11
CA SER A 74 -1.64 -30.78 34.25
C SER A 74 -2.58 -29.92 35.07
N GLN A 75 -3.70 -29.49 34.48
CA GLN A 75 -4.86 -29.04 35.26
C GLN A 75 -6.15 -29.66 34.73
N GLU A 76 -6.79 -30.41 35.62
CA GLU A 76 -8.20 -30.79 35.58
C GLU A 76 -9.06 -29.55 35.31
N LYS A 77 -10.04 -29.69 34.42
CA LYS A 77 -11.05 -28.65 34.18
C LYS A 77 -12.03 -28.54 35.36
N PRO A 78 -12.35 -27.33 35.82
CA PRO A 78 -13.70 -27.00 36.27
C PRO A 78 -14.53 -26.39 35.12
N PRO A 79 -15.85 -26.60 35.08
CA PRO A 79 -16.72 -26.00 34.09
C PRO A 79 -17.18 -24.61 34.53
N GLY A 80 -17.03 -23.62 33.66
CA GLY A 80 -17.72 -22.34 33.76
C GLY A 80 -16.81 -21.17 34.07
N ASP A 81 -16.10 -20.68 33.07
CA ASP A 81 -15.71 -19.29 33.01
C ASP A 81 -16.12 -18.76 31.63
N LYS A 82 -16.93 -17.71 31.62
CA LYS A 82 -17.05 -16.86 30.43
C LYS A 82 -15.62 -16.39 30.15
N GLU A 83 -15.04 -16.80 29.02
CA GLU A 83 -13.85 -16.15 28.48
C GLU A 83 -14.17 -14.65 28.42
N ALA A 84 -13.71 -13.92 29.44
CA ALA A 84 -13.81 -12.48 29.43
C ALA A 84 -12.84 -12.03 28.34
N CYS A 85 -13.37 -11.70 27.16
CA CYS A 85 -12.60 -11.02 26.12
C CYS A 85 -11.80 -9.90 26.79
N ASP A 86 -10.47 -9.88 26.64
CA ASP A 86 -9.66 -8.79 27.17
C ASP A 86 -10.21 -7.49 26.54
N PRO A 87 -10.64 -6.49 27.33
CA PRO A 87 -11.09 -5.21 26.79
C PRO A 87 -10.07 -4.54 25.84
N ARG A 88 -8.77 -4.92 25.93
CA ARG A 88 -7.75 -4.52 24.95
C ARG A 88 -7.85 -5.26 23.62
N GLU A 89 -8.25 -6.52 23.60
CA GLU A 89 -8.49 -7.27 22.36
C GLU A 89 -9.66 -6.66 21.60
N GLY A 90 -10.77 -6.32 22.29
CA GLY A 90 -11.90 -5.63 21.65
C GLY A 90 -11.49 -4.30 21.01
N LYS A 91 -10.78 -3.43 21.75
CA LYS A 91 -10.26 -2.16 21.23
C LYS A 91 -9.31 -2.32 20.05
N TRP A 92 -8.51 -3.39 20.05
CA TRP A 92 -7.58 -3.69 18.97
C TRP A 92 -8.32 -4.15 17.71
N GLU A 93 -9.31 -5.03 17.84
CA GLU A 93 -10.14 -5.49 16.73
C GLU A 93 -10.93 -4.34 16.11
N ASP A 94 -11.51 -3.48 16.95
CA ASP A 94 -12.21 -2.27 16.54
C ASP A 94 -11.28 -1.35 15.72
N GLU A 95 -10.07 -1.05 16.21
CA GLU A 95 -9.11 -0.20 15.50
C GLU A 95 -8.70 -0.82 14.14
N VAL A 96 -8.50 -2.13 14.07
CA VAL A 96 -8.15 -2.83 12.82
C VAL A 96 -9.31 -2.76 11.81
N ASN A 97 -10.56 -2.93 12.27
CA ASN A 97 -11.74 -2.86 11.43
C ASN A 97 -12.01 -1.43 10.92
N GLU A 98 -11.90 -0.43 11.81
CA GLU A 98 -11.99 0.99 11.44
C GLU A 98 -10.95 1.37 10.38
N LEU A 99 -9.70 0.89 10.53
CA LEU A 99 -8.67 1.10 9.52
C LEU A 99 -9.05 0.47 8.17
N MET A 100 -9.68 -0.70 8.14
CA MET A 100 -10.12 -1.30 6.88
C MET A 100 -11.24 -0.51 6.21
N GLU A 101 -12.21 0.00 6.96
CA GLU A 101 -13.26 0.87 6.42
C GLU A 101 -12.70 2.20 5.92
N ALA A 102 -11.75 2.78 6.65
CA ALA A 102 -11.03 3.98 6.22
C ALA A 102 -10.24 3.74 4.93
N TYR A 103 -9.56 2.59 4.82
CA TYR A 103 -8.82 2.22 3.61
C TYR A 103 -9.77 2.10 2.41
N TRP A 104 -10.90 1.41 2.55
CA TRP A 104 -11.85 1.27 1.45
C TRP A 104 -12.51 2.58 1.06
N THR A 105 -12.74 3.47 2.03
CA THR A 105 -13.21 4.84 1.75
C THR A 105 -12.19 5.63 0.96
N SER A 106 -10.92 5.59 1.37
CA SER A 106 -9.80 6.21 0.65
C SER A 106 -9.66 5.64 -0.77
N ASN A 107 -9.73 4.32 -0.91
CA ASN A 107 -9.65 3.65 -2.21
C ASN A 107 -10.83 4.02 -3.14
N ARG A 108 -12.05 4.18 -2.61
CA ARG A 108 -13.19 4.69 -3.39
C ARG A 108 -12.95 6.12 -3.87
N ALA A 109 -12.38 6.98 -3.01
CA ALA A 109 -12.03 8.34 -3.42
C ALA A 109 -11.02 8.33 -4.59
N LEU A 110 -9.98 7.49 -4.53
CA LEU A 110 -9.03 7.33 -5.65
C LEU A 110 -9.72 6.87 -6.94
N LEU A 111 -10.70 5.96 -6.86
CA LEU A 111 -11.46 5.52 -8.03
C LEU A 111 -12.32 6.65 -8.62
N THR A 112 -12.96 7.47 -7.77
CA THR A 112 -13.69 8.67 -8.23
C THR A 112 -12.74 9.69 -8.86
N MET A 113 -11.52 9.84 -8.34
CA MET A 113 -10.52 10.71 -8.97
C MET A 113 -10.09 10.21 -10.34
N ASP A 114 -10.03 8.89 -10.55
CA ASP A 114 -9.72 8.31 -11.87
C ASP A 114 -10.79 8.67 -12.92
N GLU A 115 -12.05 8.90 -12.54
CA GLU A 115 -13.13 9.33 -13.45
C GLU A 115 -12.92 10.76 -14.00
N THR A 116 -12.14 11.58 -13.28
CA THR A 116 -11.85 12.98 -13.64
C THR A 116 -10.39 13.20 -14.03
N MET A 117 -9.69 12.13 -14.36
CA MET A 117 -8.27 12.13 -14.72
C MET A 117 -7.98 13.06 -15.92
N PRO A 118 -7.17 14.12 -15.75
CA PRO A 118 -6.78 15.00 -16.86
C PRO A 118 -5.91 14.27 -17.88
N LEU A 119 -5.98 14.67 -19.15
CA LEU A 119 -5.12 14.17 -20.23
C LEU A 119 -3.74 14.85 -20.29
N ALA A 120 -3.28 15.43 -19.18
CA ALA A 120 -1.94 16.04 -19.11
C ALA A 120 -0.87 14.94 -19.07
N MET A 121 0.28 15.15 -19.72
CA MET A 121 1.30 14.11 -19.89
C MET A 121 1.85 13.55 -18.57
N ASN A 122 1.98 14.38 -17.54
CA ASN A 122 2.34 13.93 -16.18
C ASN A 122 1.27 13.04 -15.52
N VAL A 123 0.00 13.22 -15.84
CA VAL A 123 -1.08 12.33 -15.35
C VAL A 123 -1.07 11.01 -16.12
N VAL A 124 -0.82 11.07 -17.44
CA VAL A 124 -0.65 9.87 -18.27
C VAL A 124 0.52 9.02 -17.76
N GLU A 125 1.62 9.64 -17.35
CA GLU A 125 2.75 8.94 -16.70
C GLU A 125 2.30 8.16 -15.48
N ILE A 126 1.56 8.80 -14.57
CA ILE A 126 1.05 8.17 -13.35
C ILE A 126 0.15 6.98 -13.71
N ALA A 127 -0.74 7.12 -14.69
CA ALA A 127 -1.61 6.04 -15.15
C ALA A 127 -0.80 4.88 -15.73
N LEU A 128 0.22 5.16 -16.54
CA LEU A 128 1.13 4.18 -17.13
C LEU A 128 1.91 3.41 -16.06
N LEU A 129 2.48 4.12 -15.08
CA LEU A 129 3.22 3.54 -13.96
C LEU A 129 2.32 2.67 -13.06
N ARG A 130 1.04 3.01 -12.91
CA ARG A 130 0.06 2.25 -12.11
C ARG A 130 -0.47 1.00 -12.83
N SER A 131 -0.54 1.03 -14.15
CA SER A 131 -1.14 -0.02 -14.97
C SER A 131 -0.16 -1.15 -15.32
N HIS A 132 1.13 -0.83 -15.41
CA HIS A 132 2.17 -1.82 -15.68
C HIS A 132 2.73 -2.42 -14.39
N ARG A 133 3.15 -3.68 -14.47
CA ARG A 133 3.72 -4.43 -13.36
C ARG A 133 5.04 -5.09 -13.75
N ASP A 134 5.96 -5.16 -12.80
CA ASP A 134 7.18 -5.93 -12.95
C ASP A 134 6.93 -7.45 -12.87
N ARG A 135 7.99 -8.25 -13.00
CA ARG A 135 7.90 -9.71 -12.90
C ARG A 135 7.40 -10.26 -11.56
N TYR A 136 7.35 -9.42 -10.53
CA TYR A 136 6.86 -9.77 -9.19
C TYR A 136 5.45 -9.23 -8.93
N GLY A 137 4.79 -8.69 -9.95
CA GLY A 137 3.45 -8.14 -9.86
C GLY A 137 3.38 -6.78 -9.15
N ARG A 138 4.51 -6.09 -8.96
CA ARG A 138 4.59 -4.77 -8.32
C ARG A 138 4.36 -3.69 -9.37
N PRO A 139 3.51 -2.69 -9.13
CA PRO A 139 3.28 -1.64 -10.11
C PRO A 139 4.57 -0.81 -10.31
N TYR A 140 4.79 -0.28 -11.51
CA TYR A 140 5.96 0.55 -11.78
C TYR A 140 5.97 1.85 -10.97
N SER A 141 4.81 2.36 -10.56
CA SER A 141 4.74 3.46 -9.60
C SER A 141 5.44 3.12 -8.29
N TRP A 142 5.33 1.88 -7.82
CA TRP A 142 6.11 1.41 -6.67
C TRP A 142 7.59 1.22 -7.03
N VAL A 143 7.92 0.70 -8.21
CA VAL A 143 9.31 0.48 -8.63
C VAL A 143 10.09 1.80 -8.67
N MET A 144 9.50 2.85 -9.25
CA MET A 144 10.11 4.18 -9.37
C MET A 144 10.26 4.87 -8.00
N ASP A 145 9.29 4.72 -7.11
CA ASP A 145 9.32 5.31 -5.77
C ASP A 145 10.35 4.63 -4.80
N ARG A 146 11.05 3.55 -5.24
CA ARG A 146 12.08 2.89 -4.43
C ARG A 146 13.27 3.79 -4.12
N LEU A 147 13.76 4.50 -5.13
CA LEU A 147 14.91 5.40 -5.01
C LEU A 147 14.63 6.52 -3.99
N PRO A 148 13.57 7.33 -4.11
CA PRO A 148 13.28 8.37 -3.12
C PRO A 148 13.00 7.78 -1.72
N CYS A 149 12.39 6.60 -1.63
CA CYS A 149 12.25 5.91 -0.34
C CYS A 149 13.61 5.58 0.30
N ALA A 150 14.59 5.12 -0.48
CA ALA A 150 15.94 4.85 0.02
C ALA A 150 16.68 6.14 0.41
N ASP A 151 16.65 7.15 -0.45
CA ASP A 151 17.37 8.43 -0.26
C ASP A 151 16.85 9.21 0.96
N THR A 152 15.58 9.03 1.32
CA THR A 152 14.97 9.61 2.54
C THR A 152 15.12 8.73 3.79
N GLY A 153 15.96 7.69 3.73
CA GLY A 153 16.24 6.78 4.85
C GLY A 153 15.08 5.82 5.17
N GLY A 154 14.28 5.46 4.18
CA GLY A 154 13.19 4.48 4.26
C GLY A 154 13.65 3.02 4.13
N CYS A 155 12.70 2.07 4.11
CA CYS A 155 13.00 0.63 4.08
C CYS A 155 13.70 0.18 2.80
N CYS A 156 13.52 0.86 1.68
CA CYS A 156 14.11 0.45 0.40
C CYS A 156 15.65 0.53 0.38
N GLY A 157 16.25 1.35 1.26
CA GLY A 157 17.70 1.36 1.49
C GLY A 157 18.19 0.33 2.52
N ARG A 158 17.32 -0.58 2.99
CA ARG A 158 17.64 -1.57 4.04
C ARG A 158 17.35 -2.99 3.57
N ALA A 159 17.95 -3.97 4.23
CA ALA A 159 17.74 -5.40 3.96
C ALA A 159 16.41 -5.97 4.50
N CYS A 160 15.53 -5.15 5.10
CA CYS A 160 14.32 -5.67 5.77
C CYS A 160 13.22 -6.16 4.80
N GLY A 161 13.26 -5.77 3.52
CA GLY A 161 12.26 -6.17 2.51
C GLY A 161 10.83 -5.71 2.81
N CYS A 162 10.64 -4.76 3.73
CA CYS A 162 9.32 -4.41 4.27
C CYS A 162 8.35 -3.86 3.20
N CYS A 163 8.89 -3.05 2.27
CA CYS A 163 8.16 -2.43 1.16
C CYS A 163 7.88 -3.38 0.01
N GLU A 164 8.60 -4.50 -0.09
CA GLU A 164 8.43 -5.50 -1.15
C GLU A 164 7.27 -6.46 -0.86
N LYS A 165 6.75 -6.44 0.37
CA LYS A 165 5.58 -7.23 0.78
C LYS A 165 4.29 -6.44 0.57
N PRO A 166 3.24 -7.04 -0.02
CA PRO A 166 1.96 -6.35 -0.23
C PRO A 166 1.34 -5.93 1.11
N LEU A 167 0.93 -4.66 1.22
CA LEU A 167 0.23 -4.09 2.37
C LEU A 167 -1.16 -4.71 2.57
N LEU A 168 -1.79 -5.07 1.46
CA LEU A 168 -3.06 -5.79 1.39
C LEU A 168 -3.03 -6.70 0.14
N THR A 169 -3.59 -7.90 0.25
CA THR A 169 -3.90 -8.75 -0.90
C THR A 169 -5.41 -8.88 -1.04
N TYR A 170 -5.91 -8.89 -2.28
CA TYR A 170 -7.32 -9.10 -2.59
C TYR A 170 -7.47 -9.82 -3.93
N TYR A 171 -8.61 -10.46 -4.15
CA TYR A 171 -8.90 -11.13 -5.41
C TYR A 171 -9.71 -10.23 -6.34
N ARG A 172 -9.19 -9.94 -7.53
CA ARG A 172 -9.91 -9.25 -8.61
C ARG A 172 -10.56 -10.28 -9.55
N PRO A 173 -11.87 -10.21 -9.79
CA PRO A 173 -12.54 -11.03 -10.80
C PRO A 173 -12.03 -10.77 -12.23
N LEU A 174 -11.84 -11.82 -13.02
CA LEU A 174 -11.44 -11.77 -14.43
C LEU A 174 -12.63 -12.02 -15.37
N ILE A 175 -13.76 -11.37 -15.07
CA ILE A 175 -15.10 -11.69 -15.62
C ILE A 175 -15.12 -11.74 -17.15
N TYR A 176 -14.33 -10.87 -17.81
CA TYR A 176 -14.28 -10.80 -19.27
C TYR A 176 -13.52 -11.95 -19.96
N LYS A 177 -12.53 -12.57 -19.28
CA LYS A 177 -11.72 -13.66 -19.85
C LYS A 177 -12.09 -15.04 -19.28
N TYR A 178 -12.51 -15.08 -18.02
CA TYR A 178 -12.79 -16.31 -17.28
C TYR A 178 -13.92 -16.05 -16.27
N PRO A 179 -15.14 -16.58 -16.49
CA PRO A 179 -16.31 -16.30 -15.63
C PRO A 179 -16.08 -16.58 -14.13
N ASN A 180 -15.26 -17.59 -13.82
CA ASN A 180 -14.87 -17.95 -12.45
C ASN A 180 -13.40 -17.58 -12.12
N GLY A 181 -12.70 -16.95 -13.04
CA GLY A 181 -11.30 -16.59 -12.86
C GLY A 181 -11.15 -15.46 -11.85
N LYS A 182 -10.22 -15.63 -10.91
CA LYS A 182 -9.80 -14.58 -9.97
C LYS A 182 -8.29 -14.43 -10.08
N MET A 183 -7.84 -13.18 -10.05
CA MET A 183 -6.42 -12.84 -9.98
C MET A 183 -6.14 -12.26 -8.60
N GLU A 184 -5.16 -12.81 -7.89
CA GLU A 184 -4.67 -12.19 -6.66
C GLU A 184 -3.93 -10.89 -7.01
N MET A 185 -4.28 -9.82 -6.31
CA MET A 185 -3.75 -8.48 -6.48
C MET A 185 -3.10 -8.02 -5.18
N GLY A 186 -1.85 -7.56 -5.28
CA GLY A 186 -1.13 -6.93 -4.17
C GLY A 186 -1.22 -5.40 -4.24
N VAL A 187 -1.54 -4.79 -3.10
CA VAL A 187 -1.38 -3.35 -2.86
C VAL A 187 0.02 -3.12 -2.31
N TYR A 188 0.86 -2.43 -3.08
CA TYR A 188 2.24 -2.13 -2.71
C TYR A 188 2.39 -0.65 -2.42
N GLY A 189 3.19 -0.30 -1.41
CA GLY A 189 3.46 1.08 -1.00
C GLY A 189 4.76 1.20 -0.22
N HIS A 190 5.37 2.39 -0.28
CA HIS A 190 6.58 2.73 0.45
C HIS A 190 6.30 3.26 1.85
N CYS A 191 7.35 3.38 2.66
CA CYS A 191 7.23 3.83 4.05
C CYS A 191 6.47 5.14 4.18
N THR A 192 5.48 5.15 5.07
CA THR A 192 4.87 6.36 5.61
C THR A 192 5.28 6.55 7.08
N ALA A 193 4.70 7.53 7.75
CA ALA A 193 4.83 7.70 9.20
C ALA A 193 4.34 6.48 10.01
N GLU A 194 3.50 5.63 9.41
CA GLU A 194 2.92 4.43 10.05
C GLU A 194 3.74 3.15 9.82
N CYS A 195 4.86 3.23 9.09
CA CYS A 195 5.67 2.05 8.78
C CYS A 195 6.29 1.45 10.06
N PRO A 196 5.99 0.19 10.43
CA PRO A 196 6.49 -0.43 11.66
C PRO A 196 8.02 -0.43 11.73
N CYS A 197 8.69 -0.78 10.63
CA CYS A 197 10.15 -0.83 10.57
C CYS A 197 10.78 0.55 10.73
N CYS A 198 10.21 1.60 10.15
CA CYS A 198 10.72 2.96 10.33
C CYS A 198 10.54 3.45 11.76
N ILE A 199 9.39 3.18 12.38
CA ILE A 199 9.11 3.52 13.78
C ILE A 199 10.14 2.85 14.69
N GLN A 200 10.39 1.55 14.49
CA GLN A 200 11.36 0.78 15.26
C GLN A 200 12.78 1.32 15.11
N VAL A 201 13.23 1.58 13.87
CA VAL A 201 14.60 2.07 13.61
C VAL A 201 14.82 3.50 14.11
N ARG A 202 13.80 4.36 14.01
CA ARG A 202 13.90 5.77 14.41
C ARG A 202 13.60 6.00 15.88
N HIS A 203 13.09 4.99 16.60
CA HIS A 203 12.62 5.07 17.98
C HIS A 203 11.65 6.23 18.24
N ARG A 204 10.90 6.62 17.21
CA ARG A 204 9.98 7.77 17.24
C ARG A 204 8.76 7.46 16.39
N TYR A 205 7.60 7.70 16.98
CA TYR A 205 6.31 7.57 16.32
C TYR A 205 5.57 8.90 16.37
N HIS A 206 5.29 9.46 15.20
CA HIS A 206 4.23 10.45 15.05
C HIS A 206 3.21 9.87 14.09
N PRO A 207 1.95 9.69 14.53
CA PRO A 207 0.92 9.17 13.65
C PRO A 207 0.72 10.09 12.45
N HIS A 208 0.29 9.50 11.34
CA HIS A 208 -0.14 10.28 10.19
C HIS A 208 -1.27 11.24 10.62
N PRO A 209 -1.23 12.54 10.27
CA PRO A 209 -2.12 13.55 10.86
C PRO A 209 -3.60 13.35 10.53
N ARG A 210 -3.90 12.64 9.42
CA ARG A 210 -5.26 12.28 9.01
C ARG A 210 -5.78 10.98 9.65
N LEU A 211 -5.00 10.31 10.50
CA LEU A 211 -5.43 9.10 11.21
C LEU A 211 -5.79 9.42 12.67
N PRO A 212 -6.78 8.74 13.26
CA PRO A 212 -7.11 8.90 14.66
C PRO A 212 -5.93 8.51 15.55
N LYS A 213 -5.85 8.99 16.79
CA LYS A 213 -4.81 8.54 17.72
C LYS A 213 -4.91 7.03 17.92
N SER A 214 -3.78 6.34 17.89
CA SER A 214 -3.75 4.89 18.18
C SER A 214 -3.83 4.66 19.66
N ALA A 215 -4.53 3.59 20.05
CA ALA A 215 -4.50 3.11 21.42
C ALA A 215 -3.22 2.32 21.74
N PHE A 216 -2.36 2.07 20.75
CA PHE A 216 -1.19 1.17 20.80
C PHE A 216 0.08 1.76 20.18
#